data_AF-A0A494Z0J4-F1
#
_entry.id   AF-A0A494Z0J4-F1
#
_cell.length_a   1.000
_cell.length_b   1.000
_cell.length_c   1.000
_cell.angle_alpha   90.00
_cell.angle_beta   90.00
_cell.angle_gamma   90.00
#
_symmetry.space_group_name_H-M   'P 1'
#
loop_
_entity.id
_entity.type
_entity.pdbx_description
1 polymer ?
#
loop_
_entity_poly.entity_id
_entity_poly.type
_entity_poly.pdbx_seq_one_letter_code
_entity_poly.pdbx_strand_id
1 'polypeptide(L)' 'MARRRNAKPDDRSDNVEKLQSMVQNTLENIEAAEETAAFAGPEERAKIEAKNKRRKEAVRGLREEIKDEAAARERGEC' A
#
# COMPACT_ATOMS: atom_id res chain seq x y z
N MET A 1 25.34 26.05 -17.89
CA MET A 1 25.33 25.74 -16.45
C MET A 1 24.46 24.51 -16.23
N ALA A 2 25.03 23.43 -15.69
CA ALA A 2 24.33 22.18 -15.46
C ALA A 2 23.22 22.38 -14.43
N ARG A 3 21.96 22.10 -14.81
CA ARG A 3 20.85 21.97 -13.87
C ARG A 3 21.17 20.78 -12.98
N ARG A 4 21.76 21.02 -11.81
CA ARG A 4 21.78 20.04 -10.73
C ARG A 4 20.32 19.79 -10.40
N ARG A 5 19.80 18.68 -10.93
CA ARG A 5 18.58 18.05 -10.45
C ARG A 5 18.97 17.61 -9.04
N ASN A 6 18.85 18.53 -8.07
CA ASN A 6 18.78 18.13 -6.67
C ASN A 6 17.55 17.23 -6.62
N ALA A 7 17.75 15.93 -6.75
CA ALA A 7 16.87 14.99 -6.12
C ALA A 7 16.76 15.51 -4.70
N LYS A 8 15.55 15.94 -4.31
CA LYS A 8 15.29 16.27 -2.91
C LYS A 8 15.86 15.10 -2.10
N PRO A 9 16.56 15.33 -0.97
CA PRO A 9 16.84 14.22 -0.08
C PRO A 9 15.49 13.52 0.12
N ASP A 10 15.42 12.26 -0.32
CA ASP A 10 14.19 11.48 -0.23
C ASP A 10 13.85 11.51 1.25
N ASP A 11 12.87 12.32 1.61
CA ASP A 11 12.49 12.49 2.99
C ASP A 11 11.77 11.18 3.33
N ARG A 12 12.55 10.22 3.84
CA ARG A 12 12.04 8.89 4.17
C ARG A 12 11.09 8.97 5.37
N SER A 13 10.97 10.15 5.99
CA SER A 13 10.05 10.38 7.10
C SER A 13 8.58 10.31 6.67
N ASP A 14 8.23 10.66 5.43
CA ASP A 14 6.87 10.56 4.89
C ASP A 14 6.57 9.26 4.13
N ASN A 15 7.56 8.38 3.90
CA ASN A 15 7.32 7.09 3.24
C ASN A 15 6.43 6.17 4.10
N VAL A 16 6.65 6.11 5.41
CA VAL A 16 5.81 5.31 6.32
C VAL A 16 4.35 5.77 6.28
N GLU A 17 4.10 7.09 6.34
CA GLU A 17 2.74 7.64 6.28
C GLU A 17 2.07 7.37 4.93
N LYS A 18 2.80 7.53 3.80
CA LYS A 18 2.27 7.19 2.47
C LYS A 18 1.94 5.72 2.35
N LEU A 19 2.82 4.83 2.80
CA LEU A 19 2.60 3.38 2.78
C LEU A 19 1.38 3.00 3.65
N GLN A 20 1.25 3.60 4.85
CA GLN A 20 0.09 3.41 5.71
C GLN A 20 -1.21 3.88 5.05
N SER A 21 -1.20 5.06 4.43
CA SER A 21 -2.34 5.57 3.67
C SER A 21 -2.72 4.66 2.50
N MET A 22 -1.74 4.15 1.75
CA MET A 22 -1.99 3.20 0.67
C MET A 22 -2.58 1.88 1.18
N VAL A 23 -2.10 1.38 2.32
CA VAL A 23 -2.67 0.19 2.97
C VAL A 23 -4.12 0.44 3.38
N GLN A 24 -4.41 1.56 4.05
CA GLN A 24 -5.76 1.93 4.48
C GLN A 24 -6.72 2.04 3.28
N ASN A 25 -6.32 2.79 2.25
CA ASN A 25 -7.08 2.93 1.01
C ASN A 25 -7.32 1.56 0.34
N THR A 26 -6.32 0.67 0.35
CA THR A 26 -6.46 -0.65 -0.27
C THR A 26 -7.43 -1.54 0.52
N LEU A 27 -7.44 -1.43 1.85
CA LEU A 27 -8.39 -2.15 2.71
C LEU A 27 -9.83 -1.65 2.50
N GLU A 28 -10.06 -0.34 2.49
CA GLU A 28 -11.38 0.23 2.16
C GLU A 28 -11.85 -0.22 0.76
N ASN A 29 -10.96 -0.21 -0.22
CA ASN A 29 -11.28 -0.69 -1.56
C ASN A 29 -11.60 -2.19 -1.62
N ILE A 30 -11.03 -3.00 -0.71
CA ILE A 30 -11.37 -4.42 -0.58
C ILE A 30 -12.76 -4.56 0.01
N GLU A 31 -13.07 -3.85 1.10
CA GLU A 31 -14.40 -3.87 1.75
C GLU A 31 -15.50 -3.40 0.80
N ALA A 32 -15.33 -2.25 0.14
CA ALA A 32 -16.30 -1.75 -0.84
C ALA A 32 -16.48 -2.71 -2.02
N ALA A 33 -15.41 -3.40 -2.43
CA ALA A 33 -15.49 -4.43 -3.45
C ALA A 33 -16.20 -5.70 -2.94
N GLU A 34 -16.00 -6.11 -1.69
CA GLU A 34 -16.71 -7.25 -1.08
C GLU A 34 -18.21 -6.93 -0.92
N GLU A 35 -18.57 -5.70 -0.53
CA GLU A 35 -19.96 -5.25 -0.46
C GLU A 35 -20.63 -5.30 -1.84
N THR A 36 -19.99 -4.75 -2.87
CA THR A 36 -20.51 -4.84 -4.24
C THR A 36 -20.56 -6.29 -4.76
N ALA A 37 -19.62 -7.15 -4.37
CA ALA A 37 -19.64 -8.56 -4.70
C ALA A 37 -20.81 -9.33 -4.07
N ALA A 38 -21.36 -8.85 -2.96
CA ALA A 38 -22.55 -9.44 -2.33
C ALA A 38 -23.81 -9.26 -3.19
N PHE A 39 -23.86 -8.19 -3.99
CA PHE A 39 -24.95 -7.90 -4.92
C PHE A 39 -24.64 -8.34 -6.37
N ALA A 40 -23.40 -8.74 -6.65
CA ALA A 40 -22.95 -9.13 -7.98
C ALA A 40 -23.25 -10.62 -8.29
N GLY A 41 -23.27 -10.94 -9.59
CA GLY A 41 -23.39 -12.32 -10.05
C GLY A 41 -22.17 -13.20 -9.70
N PRO A 42 -22.30 -14.54 -9.82
CA PRO A 42 -21.25 -15.48 -9.39
C PRO A 42 -19.91 -15.31 -10.12
N GLU A 43 -19.92 -15.01 -11.42
CA GLU A 43 -18.69 -14.73 -12.18
C GLU A 43 -17.99 -13.43 -11.72
N GLU A 44 -18.78 -12.39 -11.47
CA GLU A 44 -18.27 -11.07 -11.12
C GLU A 44 -17.71 -11.08 -9.70
N ARG A 45 -18.40 -11.75 -8.79
CA ARG A 45 -17.90 -12.05 -7.44
C ARG A 45 -16.56 -12.79 -7.48
N ALA A 46 -16.41 -13.83 -8.31
CA ALA A 46 -15.14 -14.56 -8.42
C ALA A 46 -13.99 -13.66 -8.92
N LYS A 47 -14.26 -12.75 -9.87
CA LYS A 47 -13.28 -11.76 -10.34
C LYS A 47 -12.90 -10.78 -9.24
N ILE A 48 -13.88 -10.31 -8.45
CA ILE A 48 -13.66 -9.41 -7.33
C ILE A 48 -12.82 -10.09 -6.24
N GLU A 49 -13.17 -11.31 -5.83
CA GLU A 49 -12.43 -12.09 -4.84
C GLU A 49 -10.97 -12.31 -5.29
N ALA A 50 -10.74 -12.68 -6.55
CA ALA A 50 -9.39 -12.83 -7.10
C ALA A 50 -8.59 -11.50 -7.11
N LYS A 51 -9.26 -10.37 -7.37
CA LYS A 51 -8.63 -9.04 -7.30
C LYS A 51 -8.31 -8.65 -5.86
N ASN A 52 -9.22 -8.92 -4.92
CA ASN A 52 -9.05 -8.66 -3.50
C ASN A 52 -7.93 -9.53 -2.90
N LYS A 53 -7.80 -10.79 -3.32
CA LYS A 53 -6.69 -11.65 -2.93
C LYS A 53 -5.33 -11.05 -3.30
N ARG A 54 -5.17 -10.59 -4.54
CA ARG A 54 -3.94 -9.91 -5.00
C ARG A 54 -3.67 -8.61 -4.24
N ARG A 55 -4.71 -7.85 -3.91
CA ARG A 55 -4.58 -6.64 -3.07
C ARG A 55 -4.12 -6.98 -1.65
N LYS A 56 -4.64 -8.05 -1.04
CA LYS A 56 -4.22 -8.53 0.29
C LYS A 56 -2.74 -8.94 0.29
N GLU A 57 -2.27 -9.60 -0.78
CA GLU A 57 -0.85 -9.93 -0.96
C GLU A 57 0.02 -8.67 -1.08
N ALA A 58 -0.41 -7.67 -1.87
CA ALA A 58 0.29 -6.39 -1.99
C ALA A 58 0.37 -5.64 -0.64
N VAL A 59 -0.74 -5.57 0.10
CA VAL A 59 -0.79 -4.96 1.44
C VAL A 59 0.16 -5.65 2.41
N ARG A 60 0.30 -6.98 2.32
CA ARG A 60 1.25 -7.72 3.16
C ARG A 60 2.69 -7.28 2.87
N GLY A 61 3.07 -7.14 1.60
CA GLY A 61 4.40 -6.60 1.24
C GLY A 61 4.61 -5.18 1.75
N LEU A 62 3.61 -4.31 1.58
CA LEU A 62 3.66 -2.94 2.11
C LEU A 62 3.82 -2.89 3.64
N ARG A 63 3.18 -3.81 4.37
CA ARG A 63 3.32 -3.92 5.84
C ARG A 63 4.71 -4.38 6.26
N GLU A 64 5.32 -5.29 5.50
CA GLU A 64 6.71 -5.71 5.73
C GLU A 64 7.65 -4.53 5.48
N GLU A 65 7.49 -3.79 4.37
CA GLU A 65 8.27 -2.57 4.11
C GLU A 65 8.11 -1.50 5.20
N ILE A 66 6.88 -1.18 5.62
CA ILE A 66 6.62 -0.23 6.72
C ILE A 66 7.38 -0.62 7.98
N LYS A 67 7.40 -1.93 8.29
CA LYS A 67 8.05 -2.44 9.50
C LYS A 67 9.57 -2.30 9.40
N ASP A 68 10.13 -2.62 8.24
CA ASP A 68 11.57 -2.47 8.00
C ASP A 68 12.00 -0.99 8.01
N GLU A 69 11.21 -0.11 7.41
CA GLU A 69 11.44 1.34 7.40
C GLU A 69 11.35 1.93 8.82
N ALA A 70 10.33 1.53 9.60
CA ALA A 70 10.16 1.96 10.98
C ALA A 70 11.32 1.47 11.86
N ALA A 71 11.79 0.24 11.65
CA ALA A 71 12.93 -0.31 12.36
C ALA A 71 14.26 0.37 11.98
N ALA A 72 14.45 0.74 10.71
CA ALA A 72 15.61 1.53 10.28
C ALA A 72 15.61 2.93 10.92
N ARG A 73 14.43 3.55 11.05
CA ARG A 73 14.25 4.85 11.72
C ARG A 73 14.61 4.78 13.21
N GLU A 74 14.21 3.71 13.89
CA GLU A 74 14.52 3.48 15.32
C GLU A 74 16.02 3.19 15.53
N ARG A 75 16.67 2.48 14.60
CA ARG A 75 18.12 2.21 14.62
C ARG A 75 18.98 3.42 14.28
N GLY A 76 18.37 4.56 13.89
CA GLY A 76 19.11 5.77 13.53
C GLY A 76 19.87 5.66 12.21
N GLU A 77 19.47 4.72 11.34
CA GLU A 77 20.00 4.58 9.98
C GLU A 77 19.29 5.60 9.07
N CYS A 78 19.48 6.89 9.36
CA CYS A 78 18.93 8.05 8.65
C CYS A 78 20.05 9.00 8.22
#